data_AF-A0AAV8YFC1-F1
#
_entry.id   AF-A0AAV8YFC1-F1
#
_cell.length_a   1.000
_cell.length_b   1.000
_cell.length_c   1.000
_cell.angle_alpha   90.00
_cell.angle_beta   90.00
_cell.angle_gamma   90.00
#
_symmetry.space_group_name_H-M   'P 1'
#
loop_
_entity.id
_entity.type
_entity.pdbx_description
1 polymer ?
#
loop_
_entity_poly.entity_id
_entity_poly.type
_entity_poly.pdbx_seq_one_letter_code
_entity_poly.pdbx_strand_id
1 'polypeptide(L)'
;MKQHTYNIQKDFLSIQNYYAVIFSVASLETAIIEKKKQVEHLVAEMKEANLQSLSIAPPEDIRQILEGPTKAGSTRKMIGSPRQLENAVPTNKNPHGVWV
;
A
#
# COMPACT_ATOMS: atom_id res chain seq x y z
N MET A 1 56.40 -31.02 9.77
CA MET A 1 55.21 -31.83 9.46
C MET A 1 53.91 -31.16 9.96
N LYS A 2 53.75 -30.87 11.26
CA LYS A 2 52.52 -30.26 11.82
C LYS A 2 52.07 -28.94 11.18
N GLN A 3 53.00 -28.01 10.90
CA GLN A 3 52.67 -26.72 10.28
C GLN A 3 52.10 -26.86 8.86
N HIS A 4 52.61 -27.82 8.10
CA HIS A 4 52.13 -28.09 6.75
C HIS A 4 50.70 -28.63 6.77
N THR A 5 50.41 -29.56 7.69
CA THR A 5 49.05 -30.08 7.90
C THR A 5 48.08 -29.00 8.35
N TYR A 6 48.49 -28.10 9.25
CA TYR A 6 47.67 -26.95 9.68
C TYR A 6 47.33 -26.01 8.52
N ASN A 7 48.31 -25.70 7.66
CA ASN A 7 48.07 -24.84 6.50
C ASN A 7 47.08 -25.48 5.53
N ILE A 8 47.21 -26.79 5.25
CA ILE A 8 46.25 -27.53 4.41
C ILE A 8 44.84 -27.48 4.99
N GLN A 9 44.68 -27.65 6.31
CA GLN A 9 43.37 -27.56 6.95
C GLN A 9 42.76 -26.16 6.83
N LYS A 10 43.58 -25.12 6.97
CA LYS A 10 43.14 -23.73 6.80
C LYS A 10 42.67 -23.45 5.36
N ASP A 11 43.43 -23.93 4.37
CA ASP A 11 43.09 -23.77 2.96
C ASP A 11 41.80 -24.52 2.61
N PHE A 12 41.63 -25.74 3.13
CA PHE A 12 40.40 -26.51 2.98
C PHE A 12 39.19 -25.76 3.55
N LEU A 13 39.30 -25.22 4.77
CA LEU A 13 38.22 -24.45 5.39
C LEU A 13 37.89 -23.17 4.61
N SER A 14 38.91 -22.49 4.08
CA SER A 14 38.74 -21.31 3.23
C SER A 14 37.93 -21.64 1.96
N ILE A 15 38.26 -22.74 1.30
CA ILE A 15 37.57 -23.22 0.11
C ILE A 15 36.11 -23.60 0.44
N GLN A 16 35.88 -24.31 1.53
CA GLN A 16 34.52 -24.66 1.98
C GLN A 16 33.67 -23.40 2.24
N ASN A 17 34.23 -22.40 2.93
CA ASN A 17 33.55 -21.13 3.16
C ASN A 17 33.24 -20.38 1.86
N TYR A 18 34.17 -20.38 0.91
CA TYR A 18 33.95 -19.77 -0.40
C TYR A 18 32.75 -20.40 -1.12
N TYR A 19 32.66 -21.73 -1.15
CA TYR A 19 31.51 -22.42 -1.74
C TYR A 19 30.21 -22.18 -0.99
N ALA A 20 30.24 -22.13 0.35
CA ALA A 20 29.08 -21.83 1.17
C ALA A 20 28.50 -20.44 0.84
N VAL A 21 29.37 -19.44 0.66
CA VAL A 21 28.96 -18.09 0.26
C VAL A 21 28.33 -18.10 -1.12
N ILE A 22 28.95 -18.75 -2.12
CA ILE A 22 28.38 -18.84 -3.48
C ILE A 22 26.98 -19.45 -3.45
N PHE A 23 26.81 -20.56 -2.74
CA PHE A 23 25.53 -21.24 -2.64
C PHE A 23 24.48 -20.35 -1.96
N SER A 24 24.86 -19.69 -0.85
CA SER A 24 23.98 -18.75 -0.16
C SER A 24 23.54 -17.60 -1.06
N VAL A 25 24.45 -17.04 -1.85
CA VAL A 25 24.12 -15.94 -2.78
C VAL A 25 23.13 -16.43 -3.85
N ALA A 26 23.40 -17.56 -4.50
CA ALA A 26 22.50 -18.12 -5.51
C ALA A 26 21.09 -18.44 -4.96
N SER A 27 21.02 -18.96 -3.73
CA SER A 27 19.74 -19.19 -3.04
C SER A 27 18.99 -17.89 -2.77
N LEU A 28 19.68 -16.83 -2.35
CA LEU A 28 19.08 -15.51 -2.10
C LEU A 28 18.61 -14.86 -3.39
N GLU A 29 19.39 -14.95 -4.46
CA GLU A 29 19.00 -14.44 -5.79
C GLU A 29 17.70 -15.11 -6.27
N THR A 30 17.60 -16.43 -6.12
CA THR A 30 16.39 -17.19 -6.45
C THR A 30 15.19 -16.70 -5.64
N ALA A 31 15.35 -16.54 -4.33
CA ALA A 31 14.30 -16.05 -3.45
C ALA A 31 13.86 -14.61 -3.81
N ILE A 32 14.81 -13.74 -4.19
CA ILE A 32 14.51 -12.38 -4.63
C ILE A 32 13.67 -12.40 -5.92
N ILE A 33 14.03 -13.22 -6.90
CA ILE A 33 13.29 -13.34 -8.17
C ILE A 33 11.86 -13.80 -7.91
N GLU A 34 11.70 -14.82 -7.06
CA GLU A 34 10.38 -15.32 -6.70
C GLU A 34 9.53 -14.26 -6.01
N LYS A 35 10.12 -13.51 -5.05
CA LYS A 35 9.41 -12.43 -4.35
C LYS A 35 9.03 -11.28 -5.28
N LYS A 36 9.88 -10.92 -6.24
CA LYS A 36 9.52 -9.93 -7.26
C LYS A 36 8.30 -10.37 -8.08
N LYS A 37 8.29 -11.63 -8.52
CA LYS A 37 7.13 -12.20 -9.24
C LYS A 37 5.85 -12.19 -8.40
N GLN A 38 5.94 -12.52 -7.11
CA GLN A 38 4.80 -12.46 -6.19
C GLN A 38 4.26 -11.03 -6.05
N VAL A 39 5.14 -10.03 -5.92
CA VAL A 39 4.72 -8.62 -5.84
C VAL A 39 4.02 -8.17 -7.13
N GLU A 40 4.59 -8.48 -8.30
CA GLU A 40 3.98 -8.12 -9.59
C GLU A 40 2.58 -8.74 -9.75
N HIS A 41 2.43 -10.00 -9.33
CA HIS A 41 1.13 -10.68 -9.35
C HIS A 41 0.11 -10.01 -8.42
N LEU A 42 0.48 -9.72 -7.17
CA LEU A 42 -0.39 -9.02 -6.22
C LEU A 42 -0.80 -7.62 -6.71
N VAL A 43 0.12 -6.90 -7.36
CA VAL A 43 -0.20 -5.60 -7.97
C VAL A 43 -1.23 -5.75 -9.08
N ALA A 44 -1.14 -6.80 -9.90
CA ALA A 44 -2.14 -7.07 -10.93
C ALA A 44 -3.51 -7.38 -10.33
N GLU A 45 -3.57 -8.27 -9.33
CA GLU A 45 -4.82 -8.60 -8.62
C GLU A 45 -5.45 -7.37 -7.96
N MET A 46 -4.65 -6.54 -7.28
CA MET A 46 -5.14 -5.32 -6.65
C MET A 46 -5.71 -4.34 -7.68
N LYS A 47 -5.05 -4.18 -8.84
CA LYS A 47 -5.55 -3.33 -9.92
C LYS A 47 -6.88 -3.85 -10.46
N GLU A 48 -7.01 -5.16 -10.63
CA GLU A 48 -8.23 -5.80 -11.10
C GLU A 48 -9.37 -5.64 -10.10
N ALA A 49 -9.14 -5.90 -8.81
CA ALA A 49 -10.11 -5.71 -7.74
C ALA A 49 -10.57 -4.23 -7.65
N ASN A 50 -9.64 -3.28 -7.82
CA ASN A 50 -9.97 -1.86 -7.86
C ASN A 50 -10.85 -1.51 -9.07
N LEU A 51 -10.53 -2.06 -10.25
CA LEU A 51 -11.32 -1.82 -11.46
C LEU A 51 -12.75 -2.37 -11.32
N GLN A 52 -12.90 -3.58 -10.76
CA GLN A 52 -14.20 -4.17 -10.47
C GLN A 52 -14.98 -3.35 -9.43
N SER A 53 -14.31 -2.83 -8.40
CA SER A 53 -14.95 -1.97 -7.40
C SER A 53 -15.47 -0.66 -8.02
N LEU A 54 -14.66 -0.06 -8.91
CA LEU A 54 -15.05 1.16 -9.63
C LEU A 54 -16.17 0.92 -10.64
N SER A 55 -16.27 -0.27 -11.25
CA SER A 55 -17.34 -0.55 -12.22
C SER A 55 -18.72 -0.74 -11.58
N ILE A 56 -18.75 -1.11 -10.29
CA ILE A 56 -19.99 -1.28 -9.51
C ILE A 56 -20.38 0.04 -8.80
N ALA A 57 -19.44 0.97 -8.65
CA ALA A 57 -19.67 2.24 -7.96
C ALA A 57 -20.69 3.13 -8.72
N PRO A 58 -21.58 3.84 -8.00
CA PRO A 58 -22.45 4.84 -8.60
C PRO A 58 -21.64 5.90 -9.37
N PRO A 59 -22.15 6.43 -10.50
CA PRO A 59 -21.44 7.42 -11.30
C PRO A 59 -21.02 8.68 -10.52
N GLU A 60 -21.78 9.08 -9.50
CA GLU A 60 -21.46 10.26 -8.67
C GLU A 60 -20.20 10.03 -7.80
N ASP A 61 -20.04 8.83 -7.26
CA ASP A 61 -18.88 8.45 -6.44
C ASP A 61 -17.61 8.36 -7.31
N ILE A 62 -17.75 7.86 -8.55
CA ILE A 62 -16.65 7.80 -9.53
C ILE A 62 -16.19 9.23 -9.91
N ARG A 63 -17.12 10.18 -10.07
CA ARG A 63 -16.78 11.58 -10.37
C ARG A 63 -16.01 12.22 -9.22
N GLN A 64 -16.41 12.00 -7.98
CA GLN A 64 -15.72 12.53 -6.81
C GLN A 64 -14.28 11.98 -6.68
N ILE A 65 -14.05 10.73 -7.04
CA ILE A 65 -12.71 10.12 -7.06
C ILE A 65 -11.84 10.71 -8.20
N LEU A 66 -12.42 10.89 -9.39
CA LEU A 66 -11.72 11.44 -10.57
C LEU A 66 -11.40 12.94 -10.44
N GLU A 67 -12.27 13.71 -9.79
CA GLU A 67 -12.11 15.16 -9.62
C GLU A 67 -11.04 15.52 -8.55
N GLY A 68 -10.52 14.52 -7.82
CA GLY A 68 -9.49 14.69 -6.81
C GLY A 68 -9.97 15.39 -5.53
N PRO A 69 -9.08 15.67 -4.57
CA PRO A 69 -9.44 16.42 -3.37
C PRO A 69 -10.02 17.76 -3.79
N THR A 70 -11.30 17.98 -3.49
CA THR A 70 -11.99 19.23 -3.80
C THR A 70 -11.15 20.38 -3.25
N LYS A 71 -10.64 21.23 -4.15
CA LYS A 71 -9.85 22.42 -3.78
C LYS A 71 -10.53 23.16 -2.63
N ALA A 72 -9.75 23.65 -1.66
CA ALA A 72 -10.27 24.53 -0.61
C ALA A 72 -11.03 25.68 -1.28
N GLY A 73 -12.34 25.78 -1.03
CA GLY A 73 -13.25 26.72 -1.71
C GLY A 73 -14.22 26.09 -2.70
N SER A 74 -14.14 24.79 -2.98
CA SER A 74 -15.21 24.09 -3.70
C SER A 74 -16.42 23.95 -2.79
N THR A 75 -17.54 24.56 -3.18
CA THR A 75 -18.82 24.42 -2.49
C THR A 75 -19.21 22.95 -2.43
N ARG A 76 -19.01 22.31 -1.27
CA ARG A 76 -19.66 21.03 -0.97
C ARG A 76 -21.16 21.28 -1.14
N LYS A 77 -21.82 20.58 -2.08
CA LYS A 77 -23.28 20.71 -2.24
C LYS A 77 -23.91 20.45 -0.87
N MET A 78 -24.60 21.45 -0.34
CA MET A 78 -25.22 21.32 0.98
C MET A 78 -26.21 20.15 0.92
N ILE A 79 -26.12 19.26 1.90
CA ILE A 79 -27.09 18.18 2.04
C ILE A 79 -28.36 18.83 2.57
N GLY A 80 -29.42 18.78 1.77
CA GLY A 80 -30.70 19.41 2.11
C GLY A 80 -30.86 20.83 1.59
N SER A 81 -32.10 21.31 1.53
CA SER A 81 -32.38 22.69 1.13
C SER A 81 -32.04 23.65 2.28
N PRO A 82 -31.58 24.88 2.03
CA PRO A 82 -31.36 25.88 3.09
C PRO A 82 -32.59 26.06 3.99
N ARG A 83 -33.80 25.90 3.40
CA ARG A 83 -35.08 25.97 4.11
C ARG A 83 -35.28 24.87 5.15
N GLN A 84 -34.60 23.73 5.04
CA GLN A 84 -34.67 22.67 6.05
C GLN A 84 -34.00 23.07 7.38
N LEU A 85 -33.14 24.08 7.37
CA LEU A 85 -32.54 24.63 8.59
C LEU A 85 -33.50 25.55 9.35
N GLU A 86 -34.56 26.05 8.71
CA GLU A 86 -35.52 26.98 9.33
C GLU A 86 -36.32 26.33 10.48
N ASN A 87 -36.47 25.01 10.46
CA ASN A 87 -37.18 24.23 11.48
C ASN A 87 -36.26 23.26 12.25
N ALA A 88 -34.94 23.47 12.18
CA ALA A 88 -33.99 22.57 12.84
C ALA A 88 -34.16 22.63 14.37
N VAL A 89 -34.28 21.45 15.00
CA VAL A 89 -34.43 21.36 16.45
C VAL A 89 -33.14 21.83 17.13
N PRO A 90 -33.21 22.64 18.21
CA PRO A 90 -32.03 23.04 18.97
C PRO A 90 -31.22 21.83 19.42
N THR A 91 -29.90 21.90 19.24
CA THR A 91 -28.98 20.84 19.68
C THR A 91 -27.97 21.41 20.66
N ASN A 92 -27.25 20.56 21.39
CA ASN A 92 -26.19 21.01 22.31
C ASN A 92 -25.06 21.81 21.62
N LYS A 93 -24.92 21.66 20.29
CA LYS A 93 -23.97 22.42 19.45
C LYS A 93 -24.59 23.60 18.71
N ASN A 94 -25.92 23.74 18.75
CA ASN A 94 -26.66 24.88 18.23
C ASN A 94 -27.86 25.17 19.15
N PRO A 95 -27.63 25.87 20.28
CA PRO A 95 -28.63 26.09 21.31
C PRO A 95 -29.82 26.94 20.85
N HIS A 96 -29.62 27.75 19.82
CA HIS A 96 -30.63 28.66 19.30
C HIS A 96 -31.33 28.13 18.05
N GLY A 97 -30.89 26.98 17.50
CA GLY A 97 -31.43 26.41 16.26
C GLY A 97 -31.12 27.23 15.00
N VAL A 98 -30.53 28.41 15.14
CA VAL A 98 -30.19 29.34 14.06
C VAL A 98 -28.69 29.34 13.82
N TRP A 99 -28.27 28.97 12.61
CA TRP A 99 -26.90 29.11 12.15
C TRP A 99 -26.77 30.46 11.42
N VAL A 100 -25.87 31.34 11.89
CA VAL A 100 -25.53 32.64 11.25
C VAL A 100 -24.27 32.49 10.42
#